data_AF-A0A1V2I455-F1
#
_entry.id   AF-A0A1V2I455-F1
#
_cell.length_a   1.000
_cell.length_b   1.000
_cell.length_c   1.000
_cell.angle_alpha   90.00
_cell.angle_beta   90.00
_cell.angle_gamma   90.00
#
_symmetry.space_group_name_H-M   'P 1'
#
loop_
_entity.id
_entity.type
_entity.pdbx_description
1 polymer ?
#
loop_
_entity_poly.entity_id
_entity_poly.type
_entity_poly.pdbx_seq_one_letter_code
_entity_poly.pdbx_strand_id
1 'polypeptide(L)'
;MDVVAIRRALDDVFDHALVYHAFTDYMRDYEIIVYTTADPRTGIPPEHLRYLFRYCVETHVRTAVRPETWKESLDDRLIDYETGKDLDGYVWGVKWQCLCPGAVLLEDSPLAQAWSDAIGIEFHEVRIETNGHDLTLVFSDLIVTPVSVGYAPFTVDA
;
A
#
# COMPACT_ATOMS: atom_id res chain seq x y z
N MET A 1 15.70 6.73 6.19
CA MET A 1 15.02 7.56 7.19
C MET A 1 15.28 6.94 8.55
N ASP A 2 15.35 7.73 9.63
CA ASP A 2 15.35 7.14 10.97
C ASP A 2 13.96 6.62 11.34
N VAL A 3 13.86 5.79 12.38
CA VAL A 3 12.60 5.13 12.79
C VAL A 3 11.47 6.12 13.13
N VAL A 4 11.80 7.31 13.65
CA VAL A 4 10.82 8.35 14.00
C VAL A 4 10.24 8.95 12.72
N ALA A 5 11.09 9.24 11.75
CA ALA A 5 10.69 9.74 10.45
C ALA A 5 9.89 8.69 9.67
N ILE A 6 10.28 7.40 9.74
CA ILE A 6 9.52 6.29 9.15
C ILE A 6 8.11 6.25 9.74
N ARG A 7 8.00 6.25 11.07
CA ARG A 7 6.69 6.21 11.75
C ARG A 7 5.81 7.38 11.32
N ARG A 8 6.35 8.60 11.32
CA ARG A 8 5.61 9.79 10.89
C ARG A 8 5.10 9.67 9.45
N ALA A 9 5.95 9.22 8.53
CA ALA A 9 5.54 9.03 7.14
C ALA A 9 4.43 7.97 7.01
N LEU A 10 4.47 6.91 7.82
CA LEU A 10 3.41 5.89 7.85
C LEU A 10 2.12 6.43 8.48
N ASP A 11 2.20 7.26 9.52
CA ASP A 11 1.03 7.90 10.12
C ASP A 11 0.32 8.83 9.11
N ASP A 12 1.08 9.51 8.25
CA ASP A 12 0.59 10.45 7.22
C ASP A 12 -0.23 9.75 6.10
N VAL A 13 -0.28 8.41 6.03
CA VAL A 13 -1.10 7.69 5.02
C VAL A 13 -2.55 7.50 5.44
N PHE A 14 -2.89 7.77 6.71
CA PHE A 14 -4.25 7.60 7.21
C PHE A 14 -5.26 8.47 6.45
N ASP A 15 -6.46 7.94 6.22
CA ASP A 15 -7.56 8.64 5.54
C ASP A 15 -7.21 9.04 4.09
N HIS A 16 -6.37 8.25 3.44
CA HIS A 16 -6.00 8.37 2.02
C HIS A 16 -6.31 7.09 1.24
N ALA A 17 -6.10 7.12 -0.06
CA ALA A 17 -6.42 6.01 -0.96
C ALA A 17 -5.14 5.32 -1.45
N LEU A 18 -4.99 4.02 -1.19
CA LEU A 18 -3.95 3.22 -1.80
C LEU A 18 -4.42 2.74 -3.18
N VAL A 19 -3.70 3.13 -4.23
CA VAL A 19 -4.10 2.89 -5.63
C VAL A 19 -3.24 1.85 -6.33
N TYR A 20 -2.06 1.54 -5.79
CA TYR A 20 -1.16 0.51 -6.30
C TYR A 20 -0.26 -0.03 -5.19
N HIS A 21 0.09 -1.31 -5.27
CA HIS A 21 1.17 -1.89 -4.48
C HIS A 21 1.77 -3.12 -5.18
N ALA A 22 3.10 -3.21 -5.22
CA ALA A 22 3.83 -4.37 -5.73
C ALA A 22 5.31 -4.29 -5.38
N PHE A 23 6.06 -5.36 -5.67
CA PHE A 23 7.49 -5.22 -5.88
C PHE A 23 7.76 -4.37 -7.12
N THR A 24 8.81 -3.57 -7.05
CA THR A 24 9.41 -2.86 -8.19
C THR A 24 9.83 -3.82 -9.29
N ASP A 25 9.99 -3.31 -10.51
CA ASP A 25 10.43 -4.06 -11.69
C ASP A 25 11.82 -4.71 -11.53
N TYR A 26 12.71 -4.07 -10.77
CA TYR A 26 14.00 -4.62 -10.33
C TYR A 26 13.91 -5.54 -9.09
N MET A 27 12.70 -5.89 -8.65
CA MET A 27 12.34 -6.97 -7.73
C MET A 27 12.78 -6.83 -6.26
N ARG A 28 13.62 -5.85 -5.90
CA ARG A 28 14.18 -5.74 -4.54
C ARG A 28 13.31 -4.92 -3.58
N ASP A 29 12.76 -3.82 -4.08
CA ASP A 29 12.05 -2.85 -3.24
C ASP A 29 10.55 -3.03 -3.45
N TYR A 30 9.77 -2.82 -2.40
CA TYR A 30 8.32 -2.83 -2.49
C TYR A 30 7.81 -1.40 -2.54
N GLU A 31 6.84 -1.12 -3.38
CA GLU A 31 6.27 0.20 -3.50
C GLU A 31 4.77 0.16 -3.30
N ILE A 32 4.26 1.21 -2.66
CA ILE A 32 2.85 1.56 -2.68
C ILE A 32 2.70 2.97 -3.23
N ILE A 33 1.62 3.20 -3.98
CA ILE A 33 1.22 4.52 -4.43
C ILE A 33 -0.03 4.93 -3.66
N VAL A 34 0.06 6.06 -2.97
CA VAL A 34 -1.04 6.64 -2.19
C VAL A 34 -1.50 7.92 -2.90
N TYR A 35 -2.78 7.98 -3.20
CA TYR A 35 -3.46 9.20 -3.60
C TYR A 35 -3.89 9.94 -2.34
N THR A 36 -3.20 11.03 -2.04
CA THR A 36 -3.46 11.86 -0.86
C THR A 36 -4.43 12.97 -1.22
N THR A 37 -5.39 13.21 -0.34
CA THR A 37 -6.38 14.27 -0.50
C THR A 37 -6.40 15.14 0.74
N ALA A 38 -6.51 16.45 0.57
CA ALA A 38 -6.73 17.38 1.68
C ALA A 38 -8.21 17.77 1.76
N ASP A 39 -8.64 18.36 2.89
CA ASP A 39 -9.96 18.98 2.99
C ASP A 39 -10.10 19.97 1.82
N PRO A 40 -11.14 19.83 0.96
CA PRO A 40 -11.34 20.70 -0.20
C PRO A 40 -11.34 22.20 0.13
N ARG A 41 -11.69 22.57 1.37
CA ARG A 41 -11.69 23.95 1.87
C ARG A 41 -10.28 24.55 2.01
N THR A 42 -9.23 23.73 2.06
CA THR A 42 -7.84 24.19 2.17
C THR A 42 -7.24 24.63 0.83
N GLY A 43 -7.86 24.23 -0.29
CA GLY A 43 -7.34 24.50 -1.64
C GLY A 43 -6.05 23.76 -1.98
N ILE A 44 -5.59 22.84 -1.12
CA ILE A 44 -4.43 22.00 -1.40
C ILE A 44 -4.84 20.94 -2.44
N PRO A 45 -4.18 20.88 -3.61
CA PRO A 45 -4.52 19.91 -4.62
C PRO A 45 -4.14 18.49 -4.15
N PRO A 46 -4.92 17.46 -4.53
CA PRO A 46 -4.52 16.08 -4.34
C PRO A 46 -3.20 15.76 -5.05
N GLU A 47 -2.43 14.83 -4.50
CA GLU A 47 -1.19 14.36 -5.11
C GLU A 47 -1.04 12.84 -5.01
N HIS A 48 -0.16 12.27 -5.83
CA HIS A 48 0.23 10.87 -5.73
C HIS A 48 1.61 10.80 -5.08
N LEU A 49 1.69 10.10 -3.96
CA LEU A 49 2.94 9.84 -3.25
C LEU A 49 3.33 8.37 -3.41
N ARG A 50 4.58 8.16 -3.81
CA ARG A 50 5.23 6.85 -3.83
C ARG A 50 5.98 6.64 -2.53
N TYR A 51 5.58 5.61 -1.81
CA TYR A 51 6.24 5.09 -0.63
C TYR A 51 7.04 3.85 -1.06
N LEU A 52 8.35 4.01 -1.16
CA LEU A 52 9.28 2.96 -1.57
C LEU A 52 9.95 2.34 -0.34
N PHE A 53 9.53 1.13 0.01
CA PHE A 53 10.12 0.30 1.05
C PHE A 53 11.34 -0.42 0.47
N ARG A 54 12.51 0.12 0.78
CA ARG A 54 13.79 -0.37 0.26
C ARG A 54 14.28 -1.60 1.01
N TYR A 55 14.94 -2.47 0.24
CA TYR A 55 15.43 -3.76 0.74
C TYR A 55 14.30 -4.56 1.36
N CYS A 56 13.16 -4.64 0.68
CA CYS A 56 12.02 -5.37 1.20
C CYS A 56 12.27 -6.86 1.05
N VAL A 57 12.42 -7.55 2.18
CA VAL A 57 12.81 -8.97 2.24
C VAL A 57 11.61 -9.90 2.38
N GLU A 58 10.48 -9.37 2.86
CA GLU A 58 9.28 -10.16 3.04
C GLU A 58 8.03 -9.30 2.83
N THR A 59 7.06 -9.88 2.13
CA THR A 59 5.75 -9.28 1.92
C THR A 59 4.70 -10.36 2.06
N HIS A 60 3.68 -10.07 2.86
CA HIS A 60 2.55 -10.96 3.03
C HIS A 60 1.26 -10.16 2.82
N VAL A 61 0.46 -10.61 1.85
CA VAL A 61 -0.78 -9.93 1.45
C VAL A 61 -1.95 -10.90 1.64
N ARG A 62 -3.00 -10.42 2.30
CA ARG A 62 -4.29 -11.13 2.40
C ARG A 62 -5.41 -10.20 2.01
N THR A 63 -6.52 -10.75 1.55
CA THR A 63 -7.75 -9.99 1.40
C THR A 63 -8.29 -9.54 2.76
N ALA A 64 -8.69 -8.28 2.87
CA ALA A 64 -9.50 -7.76 3.98
C ALA A 64 -11.01 -7.97 3.74
N VAL A 65 -11.40 -8.22 2.49
CA VAL A 65 -12.78 -8.57 2.12
C VAL A 65 -13.17 -9.92 2.73
N ARG A 66 -14.31 -9.97 3.42
CA ARG A 66 -14.83 -11.18 4.10
C ARG A 66 -15.25 -12.26 3.09
N PRO A 67 -15.21 -13.57 3.46
CA PRO A 67 -15.60 -14.66 2.56
C PRO A 67 -17.00 -14.52 1.94
N GLU A 68 -17.97 -14.01 2.70
CA GLU A 68 -19.35 -13.83 2.23
C GLU A 68 -19.42 -12.74 1.15
N THR A 69 -18.73 -11.62 1.37
CA THR A 69 -18.61 -10.55 0.38
C THR A 69 -17.85 -11.06 -0.85
N TRP A 70 -16.76 -11.81 -0.67
CA TRP A 70 -16.05 -12.45 -1.78
C TRP A 70 -16.95 -13.29 -2.66
N LYS A 71 -17.82 -14.10 -2.05
CA LYS A 71 -18.78 -14.94 -2.77
C LYS A 71 -19.74 -14.12 -3.66
N GLU A 72 -20.13 -12.93 -3.19
CA GLU A 72 -20.98 -11.99 -3.95
C GLU A 72 -20.17 -11.19 -4.98
N SER A 73 -18.85 -11.15 -4.85
CA SER A 73 -17.96 -10.29 -5.65
C SER A 73 -17.27 -10.99 -6.83
N LEU A 74 -17.77 -12.16 -7.23
CA LEU A 74 -17.14 -13.00 -8.27
C LEU A 74 -17.54 -12.64 -9.71
N ASP A 75 -18.51 -11.74 -9.89
CA ASP A 75 -18.95 -11.32 -11.22
C ASP A 75 -17.91 -10.39 -11.85
N ASP A 76 -17.39 -10.74 -13.04
CA ASP A 76 -16.39 -9.93 -13.76
C ASP A 76 -16.89 -8.50 -14.08
N ARG A 77 -18.20 -8.23 -14.07
CA ARG A 77 -18.68 -6.85 -14.19
C ARG A 77 -18.27 -5.96 -13.01
N LEU A 78 -17.87 -6.55 -11.87
CA LEU A 78 -17.36 -5.82 -10.71
C LEU A 78 -15.90 -5.38 -10.88
N ILE A 79 -15.16 -5.87 -11.88
CA ILE A 79 -13.78 -5.39 -12.16
C ILE A 79 -13.73 -4.07 -12.94
N ASP A 80 -14.88 -3.60 -13.43
CA ASP A 80 -15.04 -2.27 -14.02
C ASP A 80 -16.08 -1.47 -13.22
N TYR A 81 -15.78 -0.19 -12.94
CA TYR A 81 -16.65 0.63 -12.11
C TYR A 81 -18.01 0.88 -12.77
N GLU A 82 -18.04 1.19 -14.06
CA GLU A 82 -19.28 1.59 -14.74
C GLU A 82 -20.24 0.42 -14.88
N THR A 83 -19.74 -0.81 -15.06
CA THR A 83 -20.58 -2.00 -15.09
C THR A 83 -20.92 -2.58 -13.72
N GLY A 84 -20.11 -2.27 -12.70
CA GLY A 84 -20.20 -2.87 -11.37
C GLY A 84 -20.91 -2.02 -10.31
N LYS A 85 -20.95 -0.69 -10.46
CA LYS A 85 -21.43 0.24 -9.41
C LYS A 85 -22.87 0.02 -8.91
N ASP A 86 -23.70 -0.63 -9.72
CA ASP A 86 -25.11 -0.91 -9.40
C ASP A 86 -25.35 -2.40 -9.05
N LEU A 87 -24.29 -3.21 -8.93
CA LEU A 87 -24.36 -4.62 -8.54
C LEU A 87 -24.06 -4.79 -7.05
N ASP A 88 -24.56 -5.89 -6.48
CA ASP A 88 -24.17 -6.31 -5.13
C ASP A 88 -22.71 -6.79 -5.09
N GLY A 89 -22.09 -6.71 -3.92
CA GLY A 89 -20.71 -7.14 -3.68
C GLY A 89 -19.70 -6.00 -3.60
N TYR A 90 -18.43 -6.39 -3.61
CA TYR A 90 -17.28 -5.50 -3.62
C TYR A 90 -16.91 -5.15 -5.06
N VAL A 91 -17.00 -3.87 -5.40
CA VAL A 91 -16.67 -3.37 -6.75
C VAL A 91 -15.16 -3.16 -6.87
N TRP A 92 -14.43 -4.16 -7.37
CA TRP A 92 -12.98 -4.09 -7.61
C TRP A 92 -12.58 -2.94 -8.56
N GLY A 93 -13.46 -2.61 -9.49
CA GLY A 93 -13.27 -1.57 -10.50
C GLY A 93 -13.14 -0.15 -9.97
N VAL A 94 -13.35 0.08 -8.66
CA VAL A 94 -13.02 1.36 -8.01
C VAL A 94 -11.53 1.66 -8.07
N LYS A 95 -10.66 0.64 -8.16
CA LYS A 95 -9.20 0.76 -8.35
C LYS A 95 -8.48 1.54 -7.23
N TRP A 96 -9.04 1.53 -6.03
CA TRP A 96 -8.39 2.04 -4.83
C TRP A 96 -8.91 1.33 -3.59
N GLN A 97 -8.14 1.36 -2.51
CA GLN A 97 -8.52 0.84 -1.21
C GLN A 97 -8.24 1.88 -0.11
N CYS A 98 -9.16 1.98 0.85
CA CYS A 98 -9.12 3.00 1.91
C CYS A 98 -8.05 2.66 2.95
N LEU A 99 -7.15 3.59 3.25
CA LEU A 99 -6.15 3.46 4.32
C LEU A 99 -6.74 3.87 5.67
N CYS A 100 -7.65 3.04 6.19
CA CYS A 100 -8.26 3.23 7.50
C CYS A 100 -8.36 1.85 8.17
N PRO A 101 -7.56 1.57 9.23
CA PRO A 101 -6.80 2.53 10.05
C PRO A 101 -5.45 3.03 9.51
N GLY A 102 -4.99 2.59 8.34
CA GLY A 102 -3.73 3.08 7.74
C GLY A 102 -2.55 2.13 7.99
N ALA A 103 -1.37 2.67 8.30
CA ALA A 103 -0.15 1.89 8.48
C ALA A 103 0.42 2.01 9.91
N VAL A 104 0.88 0.90 10.47
CA VAL A 104 1.45 0.83 11.81
C VAL A 104 2.78 0.09 11.77
N LEU A 105 3.84 0.75 12.25
CA LEU A 105 5.13 0.12 12.50
C LEU A 105 5.03 -0.79 13.72
N LEU A 106 5.37 -2.06 13.58
CA LEU A 106 5.33 -3.02 14.68
C LEU A 106 6.61 -2.92 15.51
N GLU A 107 6.42 -2.70 16.81
CA GLU A 107 7.51 -2.65 17.79
C GLU A 107 7.95 -4.08 18.16
N ASP A 108 9.23 -4.25 18.46
CA ASP A 108 9.83 -5.51 18.89
C ASP A 108 9.52 -6.72 17.97
N SER A 109 9.42 -6.47 16.65
CA SER A 109 9.16 -7.51 15.66
C SER A 109 10.27 -8.59 15.65
N PRO A 110 9.97 -9.85 16.01
CA PRO A 110 10.95 -10.93 15.93
C PRO A 110 11.38 -11.22 14.49
N LEU A 111 10.49 -10.96 13.53
CA LEU A 111 10.73 -11.17 12.11
C LEU A 111 11.73 -10.14 11.57
N ALA A 112 11.53 -8.86 11.87
CA ALA A 112 12.46 -7.80 11.52
C ALA A 112 13.81 -7.98 12.23
N GLN A 113 13.81 -8.42 13.49
CA GLN A 113 15.05 -8.70 14.22
C GLN A 113 15.84 -9.83 13.57
N ALA A 114 15.18 -10.93 13.18
CA ALA A 114 15.85 -12.06 12.53
C ALA A 114 16.52 -11.64 11.21
N TRP A 115 15.85 -10.81 10.41
CA TRP A 115 16.43 -10.25 9.19
C TRP A 115 17.58 -9.27 9.47
N SER A 116 17.45 -8.46 10.52
CA SER A 116 18.51 -7.54 10.94
C SER A 116 19.79 -8.28 11.31
N ASP A 117 19.66 -9.34 12.10
CA ASP A 117 20.79 -10.17 12.53
C ASP A 117 21.44 -10.90 11.35
N ALA A 118 20.63 -11.40 10.40
CA ALA A 118 21.11 -12.16 9.26
C ALA A 118 21.86 -11.31 8.23
N ILE A 119 21.43 -10.06 8.00
CA ILE A 119 21.97 -9.19 6.95
C ILE A 119 22.98 -8.17 7.51
N GLY A 120 22.87 -7.80 8.78
CA GLY A 120 23.75 -6.83 9.43
C GLY A 120 23.36 -5.36 9.21
N ILE A 121 22.09 -5.09 8.88
CA ILE A 121 21.49 -3.75 8.82
C ILE A 121 20.14 -3.76 9.56
N GLU A 122 19.63 -2.60 9.96
CA GLU A 122 18.35 -2.51 10.66
C GLU A 122 17.17 -2.80 9.71
N PHE A 123 16.22 -3.60 10.18
CA PHE A 123 14.94 -3.87 9.53
C PHE A 123 13.76 -3.49 10.44
N HIS A 124 12.63 -3.24 9.79
CA HIS A 124 11.37 -2.89 10.40
C HIS A 124 10.24 -3.73 9.80
N GLU A 125 9.20 -3.98 10.59
CA GLU A 125 7.96 -4.58 10.12
C GLU A 125 6.83 -3.55 10.18
N VAL A 126 6.07 -3.43 9.08
CA VAL A 126 4.88 -2.58 9.02
C VAL A 126 3.66 -3.43 8.67
N ARG A 127 2.54 -3.16 9.35
CA ARG A 127 1.21 -3.63 8.98
C ARG A 127 0.45 -2.48 8.34
N ILE A 128 -0.09 -2.69 7.14
CA ILE A 128 -0.88 -1.71 6.38
C ILE A 128 -2.26 -2.32 6.17
N GLU A 129 -3.28 -1.70 6.76
CA GLU A 129 -4.65 -2.20 6.73
C GLU A 129 -5.50 -1.34 5.81
N THR A 130 -6.24 -2.01 4.93
CA THR A 130 -7.16 -1.34 4.01
C THR A 130 -8.46 -2.13 3.89
N ASN A 131 -9.44 -1.59 3.17
CA ASN A 131 -10.70 -2.30 2.92
C ASN A 131 -10.62 -3.37 1.81
N GLY A 132 -9.52 -3.46 1.06
CA GLY A 132 -9.31 -4.48 0.03
C GLY A 132 -8.31 -5.55 0.47
N HIS A 133 -7.14 -5.11 0.92
CA HIS A 133 -6.01 -5.95 1.31
C HIS A 133 -5.40 -5.53 2.66
N ASP A 134 -4.97 -6.53 3.42
CA ASP A 134 -4.05 -6.39 4.55
C ASP A 134 -2.65 -6.75 4.08
N LEU A 135 -1.69 -5.85 4.29
CA LEU A 135 -0.29 -6.04 3.93
C LEU A 135 0.57 -6.07 5.20
N THR A 136 1.53 -6.98 5.22
CA THR A 136 2.66 -6.98 6.15
C THR A 136 3.94 -6.94 5.34
N LEU A 137 4.80 -5.96 5.60
CA LEU A 137 6.07 -5.79 4.89
C LEU A 137 7.23 -5.75 5.88
N VAL A 138 8.35 -6.40 5.53
CA VAL A 138 9.62 -6.30 6.25
C VAL A 138 10.64 -5.61 5.35
N PHE A 139 11.16 -4.47 5.80
CA PHE A 139 11.98 -3.57 5.00
C PHE A 139 13.04 -2.86 5.86
N SER A 140 14.06 -2.30 5.23
CA SER A 140 15.14 -1.62 5.96
C SER A 140 15.04 -0.09 5.92
N ASP A 141 14.53 0.48 4.83
CA ASP A 141 14.43 1.93 4.68
C ASP A 141 13.17 2.34 3.91
N LEU A 142 12.69 3.56 4.14
CA LEU A 142 11.53 4.13 3.45
C LEU A 142 11.95 5.42 2.73
N ILE A 143 11.50 5.56 1.49
CA ILE A 143 11.59 6.81 0.73
C ILE A 143 10.19 7.22 0.30
N VAL A 144 9.81 8.47 0.59
CA VAL A 144 8.55 9.05 0.13
C VAL A 144 8.84 10.13 -0.89
N THR A 145 8.24 10.01 -2.08
CA THR A 145 8.45 10.96 -3.19
C THR A 145 7.14 11.19 -3.95
N PRO A 146 6.87 12.40 -4.45
CA PRO A 146 5.74 12.62 -5.34
C PRO A 146 5.98 11.92 -6.68
N VAL A 147 4.92 11.42 -7.30
CA VAL A 147 4.93 10.88 -8.66
C VAL A 147 3.94 11.62 -9.54
N SER A 148 4.32 11.83 -10.80
CA SER A 148 3.46 12.51 -11.77
C SER A 148 2.40 11.58 -12.34
N VAL A 149 1.29 12.18 -12.80
CA VAL A 149 0.29 11.47 -13.61
C VAL A 149 0.97 10.82 -14.81
N GLY A 150 0.63 9.56 -15.09
CA GLY A 150 1.27 8.76 -16.13
C GLY A 150 2.48 7.95 -15.66
N TYR A 151 2.82 8.00 -14.36
CA TYR A 151 3.76 7.05 -13.77
C TYR A 151 3.34 5.60 -14.04
N ALA A 152 4.27 4.82 -14.58
CA ALA A 152 4.09 3.40 -14.86
C ALA A 152 5.08 2.60 -14.00
N PRO A 153 4.60 1.79 -13.02
CA PRO A 153 5.45 0.97 -12.16
C PRO A 153 6.40 0.03 -12.91
N PHE A 154 5.96 -0.48 -14.06
CA PHE A 154 6.78 -1.27 -14.97
C PHE A 154 6.30 -1.09 -16.41
N THR A 155 7.19 -1.34 -17.37
CA THR A 155 6.86 -1.49 -18.78
C THR A 155 7.43 -2.81 -19.29
N VAL A 156 6.75 -3.43 -20.26
CA VAL A 156 7.31 -4.56 -20.98
C VAL A 156 7.95 -4.00 -22.24
N ASP A 157 9.27 -4.05 -22.29
CA ASP A 157 10.01 -3.69 -23.50
C ASP A 157 9.89 -4.79 -24.55
N ALA A 158 10.00 -4.40 -25.83
CA ALA A 158 9.81 -5.27 -26.99
C ALA A 158 10.93 -6.29 -27.21
#